data_AF-A0A7X8Z202-F1
#
_entry.id   AF-A0A7X8Z202-F1
#
_cell.length_a   1.000
_cell.length_b   1.000
_cell.length_c   1.000
_cell.angle_alpha   90.00
_cell.angle_beta   90.00
_cell.angle_gamma   90.00
#
_symmetry.space_group_name_H-M   'P 1'
#
loop_
_entity.id
_entity.type
_entity.pdbx_description
1 polymer ?
#
loop_
_entity_poly.entity_id
_entity_poly.type
_entity_poly.pdbx_seq_one_letter_code
_entity_poly.pdbx_strand_id
1 'polypeptide(L)'
;MKVSPRHIAVAEPSNEQNRLAMYGIGSVLRFDSWAVWLYREHGSIDLAAFVDTLLAMGTIRPARPVNLIAGLISNDTDLMRRAIRLFGDYAGPVEAVSDCWPFDTTDYYNLEMGEGLLRQFVSFARLINPQELAAVKTLSNQLEERICLDLALPPEQRRVNIDPGYVTLSKLVLATTKDYGHRIYLRDGIYAESTLHYENGRWTPWPWTYPDYADIRYHGFFEQVRDSYKNKLNTRSNEAAVRQGVGE
;
A
#
# COMPACT_ATOMS: atom_id res chain seq x y z
N MET A 1 16.68 36.66 75.65
CA MET A 1 17.24 38.03 75.50
C MET A 1 17.66 38.19 74.05
N LYS A 2 17.06 39.16 73.30
CA LYS A 2 17.52 39.72 72.00
C LYS A 2 17.51 38.73 70.78
N VAL A 3 16.99 39.00 69.58
CA VAL A 3 16.54 40.18 68.81
C VAL A 3 15.57 39.69 67.70
N SER A 4 14.55 40.49 67.31
CA SER A 4 13.74 40.32 66.08
C SER A 4 14.34 41.13 64.92
N PRO A 5 14.28 40.71 63.65
CA PRO A 5 13.40 41.48 62.74
C PRO A 5 12.79 40.75 61.51
N ARG A 6 11.55 41.16 61.23
CA ARG A 6 10.93 41.57 59.94
C ARG A 6 10.53 40.52 58.86
N HIS A 7 9.23 40.55 58.58
CA HIS A 7 8.55 40.04 57.40
C HIS A 7 8.98 40.76 56.10
N ILE A 8 9.05 40.00 55.01
CA ILE A 8 8.79 40.45 53.64
C ILE A 8 7.63 39.60 53.13
N ALA A 9 6.52 40.24 52.76
CA ALA A 9 5.37 39.59 52.15
C ALA A 9 5.70 39.18 50.72
N VAL A 10 5.45 37.92 50.37
CA VAL A 10 5.46 37.45 48.98
C VAL A 10 4.10 37.83 48.37
N ALA A 11 4.12 38.66 47.34
CA ALA A 11 2.92 39.00 46.58
C ALA A 11 2.45 37.77 45.79
N GLU A 12 1.17 37.41 45.94
CA GLU A 12 0.52 36.40 45.10
C GLU A 12 0.40 36.92 43.65
N PRO A 13 0.66 36.08 42.63
CA PRO A 13 0.51 36.50 41.24
C PRO A 13 -0.97 36.70 40.88
N SER A 14 -1.22 37.77 40.14
CA SER A 14 -2.53 38.21 39.68
C SER A 14 -3.27 37.16 38.84
N ASN A 15 -4.59 37.17 39.00
CA ASN A 15 -5.63 36.28 38.47
C ASN A 15 -5.76 36.20 36.91
N GLU A 16 -4.72 36.58 36.16
CA GLU A 16 -4.69 36.54 34.69
C GLU A 16 -3.81 35.40 34.15
N GLN A 17 -2.79 34.96 34.89
CA GLN A 17 -1.92 33.85 34.49
C GLN A 17 -2.60 32.48 34.57
N ASN A 18 -3.65 32.32 35.39
CA ASN A 18 -4.39 31.06 35.49
C ASN A 18 -5.53 30.90 34.46
N ARG A 19 -5.82 31.92 33.64
CA ARG A 19 -6.92 31.85 32.65
C ARG A 19 -6.51 31.33 31.27
N LEU A 20 -5.21 31.30 30.97
CA LEU A 20 -4.71 30.82 29.67
C LEU A 20 -4.28 29.34 29.66
N ALA A 21 -4.38 28.64 30.79
CA ALA A 21 -4.05 27.21 30.89
C ALA A 21 -5.21 26.25 30.52
N MET A 22 -6.42 26.76 30.23
CA MET A 22 -7.62 25.93 30.04
C MET A 22 -8.00 25.63 28.57
N TYR A 23 -7.25 26.14 27.59
CA TYR A 23 -7.57 25.93 26.15
C TYR A 23 -6.40 25.41 25.30
N GLY A 24 -5.38 24.78 25.89
CA GLY A 24 -4.53 23.80 25.20
C GLY A 24 -3.86 24.22 23.86
N ILE A 25 -3.68 25.51 23.59
CA ILE A 25 -2.92 26.01 22.44
C ILE A 25 -1.72 26.77 23.02
N GLY A 26 -0.59 26.09 23.15
CA GLY A 26 0.56 26.62 23.87
C GLY A 26 1.85 25.86 23.58
N SER A 27 2.17 25.60 22.32
CA SER A 27 3.54 25.34 21.89
C SER A 27 3.94 26.39 20.86
N VAL A 28 4.31 27.58 21.35
CA VAL A 28 5.18 28.48 20.59
C VAL A 28 6.53 27.78 20.48
N LEU A 29 6.73 27.07 19.36
CA LEU A 29 8.04 26.60 18.93
C LEU A 29 8.97 27.82 18.88
N ARG A 30 9.97 27.87 19.77
CA ARG A 30 11.07 28.84 19.64
C ARG A 30 11.89 28.44 18.42
N PHE A 31 11.68 29.12 17.30
CA PHE A 31 12.30 28.88 16.00
C PHE A 31 13.73 29.44 15.88
N ASP A 32 14.33 29.95 16.96
CA ASP A 32 15.48 30.86 16.87
C ASP A 32 16.86 30.19 16.80
N SER A 33 16.96 28.85 16.91
CA SER A 33 18.27 28.20 17.12
C SER A 33 18.92 27.63 15.85
N TRP A 34 18.14 27.22 14.86
CA TRP A 34 18.66 26.46 13.71
C TRP A 34 18.99 27.33 12.49
N ALA A 35 18.16 28.35 12.24
CA ALA A 35 18.42 29.34 11.18
C ALA A 35 19.69 30.16 11.46
N VAL A 36 19.96 30.46 12.73
CA VAL A 36 21.16 31.19 13.18
C VAL A 36 22.43 30.33 13.01
N TRP A 37 22.33 29.00 13.13
CA TRP A 37 23.45 28.09 12.90
C TRP A 37 23.79 27.97 11.41
N LEU A 38 22.79 27.80 10.53
CA LEU A 38 22.97 27.71 9.07
C LEU A 38 23.46 29.02 8.44
N TYR A 39 23.00 30.18 8.93
CA TYR A 39 23.45 31.49 8.45
C TYR A 39 24.94 31.75 8.78
N ARG A 40 25.42 31.22 9.91
CA ARG A 40 26.83 31.36 10.33
C ARG A 40 27.80 30.54 9.47
N GLU A 41 27.36 29.42 8.88
CA GLU A 41 28.21 28.52 8.09
C GLU A 41 28.22 28.84 6.57
N HIS A 42 27.12 29.36 6.00
CA HIS A 42 26.97 29.46 4.54
C HIS A 42 26.71 30.86 3.96
N GLY A 43 26.65 31.92 4.77
CA GLY A 43 26.73 33.32 4.33
C GLY A 43 25.54 33.88 3.52
N SER A 44 24.56 33.05 3.13
CA SER A 44 23.31 33.46 2.49
C SER A 44 22.30 32.30 2.52
N ILE A 45 21.06 32.57 2.96
CA ILE A 45 19.94 31.64 2.83
C ILE A 45 19.14 32.08 1.62
N ASP A 46 19.05 31.22 0.59
CA ASP A 46 18.04 31.38 -0.45
C ASP A 46 16.67 31.12 0.19
N LEU A 47 16.02 32.19 0.60
CA LEU A 47 14.74 32.16 1.30
C LEU A 47 13.65 31.50 0.43
N ALA A 48 13.74 31.60 -0.90
CA ALA A 48 12.79 30.98 -1.80
C ALA A 48 12.98 29.46 -1.85
N ALA A 49 14.22 28.98 -2.02
CA ALA A 49 14.52 27.55 -1.96
C ALA A 49 14.23 26.94 -0.57
N PHE A 50 14.42 27.71 0.50
CA PHE A 50 14.11 27.29 1.87
C PHE A 50 12.60 27.23 2.12
N VAL A 51 11.83 28.21 1.64
CA VAL A 51 10.36 28.20 1.70
C VAL A 51 9.80 27.07 0.84
N ASP A 52 10.33 26.81 -0.34
CA ASP A 52 9.94 25.64 -1.16
C ASP A 52 10.25 24.32 -0.47
N THR A 53 11.38 24.22 0.23
CA THR A 53 11.74 23.02 1.01
C THR A 53 10.83 22.84 2.23
N LEU A 54 10.48 23.91 2.93
CA LEU A 54 9.53 23.88 4.05
C LEU A 54 8.09 23.58 3.60
N LEU A 55 7.67 24.11 2.45
CA LEU A 55 6.38 23.78 1.81
C LEU A 55 6.36 22.36 1.24
N ALA A 56 7.53 21.78 0.94
CA ALA A 56 7.66 20.39 0.50
C ALA A 56 7.66 19.36 1.66
N MET A 57 7.80 19.79 2.93
CA MET A 57 7.74 18.89 4.08
C MET A 57 6.30 18.52 4.44
N GLY A 58 5.95 17.26 4.19
CA GLY A 58 4.77 16.62 4.80
C GLY A 58 3.40 17.03 4.26
N THR A 59 3.31 17.72 3.13
CA THR A 59 2.00 17.96 2.51
C THR A 59 1.34 16.64 2.14
N ILE A 60 0.17 16.37 2.72
CA ILE A 60 -0.62 15.18 2.39
C ILE A 60 -1.02 15.25 0.93
N ARG A 61 -0.72 14.18 0.18
CA ARG A 61 -1.11 14.04 -1.23
C ARG A 61 -1.93 12.78 -1.40
N PRO A 62 -2.91 12.76 -2.32
CA PRO A 62 -3.58 11.52 -2.72
C PRO A 62 -2.55 10.48 -3.14
N ALA A 63 -2.78 9.22 -2.74
CA ALA A 63 -1.95 8.12 -3.18
C ALA A 63 -2.01 7.97 -4.70
N ARG A 64 -0.86 7.67 -5.33
CA ARG A 64 -0.83 7.34 -6.75
C ARG A 64 -1.64 6.07 -7.00
N PRO A 65 -2.46 6.01 -8.07
CA PRO A 65 -3.17 4.80 -8.41
C PRO A 65 -2.17 3.71 -8.82
N VAL A 66 -2.49 2.45 -8.52
CA VAL A 66 -1.62 1.27 -8.65
C VAL A 66 -2.22 0.24 -9.58
N ASN A 67 -1.40 -0.63 -10.17
CA ASN A 67 -1.88 -1.64 -11.10
C ASN A 67 -2.35 -2.90 -10.36
N LEU A 68 -3.62 -3.25 -10.48
CA LEU A 68 -4.16 -4.44 -9.83
C LEU A 68 -3.62 -5.72 -10.50
N ILE A 69 -3.25 -6.69 -9.66
CA ILE A 69 -2.81 -8.04 -10.05
C ILE A 69 -3.46 -9.06 -9.12
N ALA A 70 -3.67 -10.29 -9.56
CA ALA A 70 -3.97 -11.42 -8.67
C ALA A 70 -3.25 -12.68 -9.09
N GLY A 71 -2.82 -13.46 -8.10
CA GLY A 71 -2.41 -14.85 -8.26
C GLY A 71 -3.60 -15.78 -8.06
N LEU A 72 -3.67 -16.85 -8.84
CA LEU A 72 -4.69 -17.89 -8.77
C LEU A 72 -4.04 -19.24 -8.57
N ILE A 73 -4.59 -20.06 -7.68
CA ILE A 73 -4.21 -21.48 -7.51
C ILE A 73 -5.44 -22.35 -7.69
N SER A 74 -5.35 -23.37 -8.54
CA SER A 74 -6.34 -24.45 -8.69
C SER A 74 -5.70 -25.60 -9.47
N ASN A 75 -6.24 -26.81 -9.39
CA ASN A 75 -5.91 -27.89 -10.32
C ASN A 75 -6.82 -27.90 -11.56
N ASP A 76 -7.74 -26.93 -11.68
CA ASP A 76 -8.70 -26.84 -12.76
C ASP A 76 -8.57 -25.51 -13.50
N THR A 77 -8.08 -25.55 -14.74
CA THR A 77 -7.91 -24.34 -15.56
C THR A 77 -9.23 -23.71 -16.02
N ASP A 78 -10.33 -24.45 -16.09
CA ASP A 78 -11.65 -23.89 -16.38
C ASP A 78 -12.13 -23.06 -15.19
N LEU A 79 -11.87 -23.51 -13.95
CA LEU A 79 -12.14 -22.73 -12.74
C LEU A 79 -11.28 -21.47 -12.66
N MET A 80 -9.99 -21.54 -13.02
CA MET A 80 -9.14 -20.35 -13.09
C MET A 80 -9.68 -19.33 -14.11
N ARG A 81 -10.08 -19.78 -15.31
CA ARG A 81 -10.71 -18.91 -16.32
C ARG A 81 -12.01 -18.30 -15.84
N ARG A 82 -12.85 -19.07 -15.13
CA ARG A 82 -14.09 -18.57 -14.52
C ARG A 82 -13.79 -17.52 -13.45
N ALA A 83 -12.83 -17.77 -12.56
CA ALA A 83 -12.43 -16.85 -11.51
C ALA A 83 -11.90 -15.53 -12.08
N ILE A 84 -11.04 -15.59 -13.11
CA ILE A 84 -10.55 -14.41 -13.82
C ILE A 84 -11.70 -13.59 -14.41
N ARG A 85 -12.67 -14.24 -15.06
CA ARG A 85 -13.84 -13.56 -15.64
C ARG A 85 -14.66 -12.85 -14.55
N LEU A 86 -15.05 -13.57 -13.50
CA LEU A 86 -15.84 -13.03 -12.39
C LEU A 86 -15.11 -11.88 -11.68
N PHE A 87 -13.79 -11.99 -11.55
CA PHE A 87 -13.01 -10.94 -10.93
C PHE A 87 -12.88 -9.71 -11.83
N GLY A 88 -12.80 -9.92 -13.15
CA GLY A 88 -12.83 -8.87 -14.17
C GLY A 88 -14.11 -8.02 -14.16
N ASP A 89 -15.26 -8.60 -13.82
CA ASP A 89 -16.53 -7.84 -13.70
C ASP A 89 -16.43 -6.70 -12.66
N TYR A 90 -15.55 -6.82 -11.66
CA TYR A 90 -15.27 -5.78 -10.67
C TYR A 90 -13.97 -5.02 -10.96
N ALA A 91 -12.91 -5.75 -11.28
CA ALA A 91 -11.57 -5.20 -11.48
C ALA A 91 -11.48 -4.35 -12.74
N GLY A 92 -12.37 -4.56 -13.70
CA GLY A 92 -12.32 -4.00 -15.04
C GLY A 92 -11.69 -4.97 -16.04
N PRO A 93 -11.49 -4.54 -17.30
CA PRO A 93 -10.96 -5.41 -18.34
C PRO A 93 -9.64 -6.05 -17.96
N VAL A 94 -9.53 -7.35 -18.21
CA VAL A 94 -8.26 -8.09 -18.11
C VAL A 94 -7.29 -7.52 -19.14
N GLU A 95 -6.06 -7.24 -18.71
CA GLU A 95 -5.01 -6.73 -19.59
C GLU A 95 -4.01 -7.81 -19.97
N ALA A 96 -3.58 -8.62 -19.00
CA ALA A 96 -2.67 -9.72 -19.24
C ALA A 96 -3.01 -10.90 -18.34
N VAL A 97 -2.83 -12.10 -18.88
CA VAL A 97 -2.91 -13.36 -18.16
C VAL A 97 -1.60 -14.08 -18.42
N SER A 98 -0.98 -14.62 -17.38
CA SER A 98 0.28 -15.36 -17.50
C SER A 98 0.07 -16.77 -18.05
N ASP A 99 1.18 -17.44 -18.33
CA ASP A 99 1.20 -18.90 -18.45
C ASP A 99 0.70 -19.57 -17.15
N CYS A 100 0.35 -20.85 -17.24
CA CYS A 100 0.09 -21.69 -16.07
C CYS A 100 1.37 -22.48 -15.73
N TRP A 101 1.78 -22.42 -14.46
CA TRP A 101 2.90 -23.20 -13.95
C TRP A 101 2.45 -24.22 -12.91
N PRO A 102 3.16 -25.34 -12.73
CA PRO A 102 2.95 -26.20 -11.58
C PRO A 102 3.12 -25.41 -10.26
N PHE A 103 2.19 -25.60 -9.32
CA PHE A 103 2.29 -25.09 -7.97
C PHE A 103 2.71 -26.22 -7.04
N ASP A 104 4.02 -26.36 -6.85
CA ASP A 104 4.70 -27.44 -6.12
C ASP A 104 5.36 -26.96 -4.80
N THR A 105 4.98 -25.77 -4.35
CA THR A 105 5.61 -25.10 -3.20
C THR A 105 5.10 -25.62 -1.84
N THR A 106 3.89 -26.18 -1.81
CA THR A 106 3.28 -26.73 -0.59
C THR A 106 2.09 -27.64 -0.91
N ASP A 107 1.89 -28.68 -0.11
CA ASP A 107 0.72 -29.58 -0.18
C ASP A 107 -0.50 -29.06 0.59
N TYR A 108 -0.41 -27.85 1.17
CA TYR A 108 -1.44 -27.26 2.03
C TYR A 108 -2.84 -27.25 1.41
N TYR A 109 -2.95 -27.09 0.09
CA TYR A 109 -4.23 -27.00 -0.61
C TYR A 109 -4.75 -28.36 -1.12
N ASN A 110 -3.96 -29.43 -1.06
CA ASN A 110 -4.30 -30.71 -1.71
C ASN A 110 -5.58 -31.34 -1.13
N LEU A 111 -5.85 -31.15 0.16
CA LEU A 111 -7.07 -31.66 0.80
C LEU A 111 -8.35 -31.00 0.26
N GLU A 112 -8.32 -29.71 -0.06
CA GLU A 112 -9.48 -28.95 -0.53
C GLU A 112 -9.61 -28.97 -2.06
N MET A 113 -8.47 -28.85 -2.76
CA MET A 113 -8.43 -28.64 -4.21
C MET A 113 -8.08 -29.93 -4.97
N GLY A 114 -7.40 -30.89 -4.34
CA GLY A 114 -6.80 -32.06 -4.99
C GLY A 114 -5.35 -31.81 -5.44
N GLU A 115 -4.73 -32.85 -5.99
CA GLU A 115 -3.34 -32.79 -6.49
C GLU A 115 -3.25 -32.09 -7.86
N GLY A 116 -2.01 -31.84 -8.32
CA GLY A 116 -1.74 -31.25 -9.63
C GLY A 116 -2.08 -29.77 -9.71
N LEU A 117 -1.86 -29.03 -8.62
CA LEU A 117 -2.15 -27.60 -8.54
C LEU A 117 -1.33 -26.80 -9.56
N LEU A 118 -1.97 -25.77 -10.09
CA LEU A 118 -1.40 -24.81 -11.03
C LEU A 118 -1.45 -23.42 -10.44
N ARG A 119 -0.47 -22.60 -10.81
CA ARG A 119 -0.37 -21.17 -10.51
C ARG A 119 -0.54 -20.37 -11.80
N GLN A 120 -1.37 -19.34 -11.76
CA GLN A 120 -1.53 -18.37 -12.84
C GLN A 120 -1.69 -16.98 -12.25
N PHE A 121 -1.30 -15.95 -13.00
CA PHE A 121 -1.48 -14.56 -12.62
C PHE A 121 -2.31 -13.82 -13.67
N VAL A 122 -3.03 -12.80 -13.20
CA VAL A 122 -3.82 -11.90 -14.05
C VAL A 122 -3.58 -10.46 -13.63
N SER A 123 -3.52 -9.55 -14.59
CA SER A 123 -3.50 -8.10 -14.37
C SER A 123 -4.66 -7.42 -15.10
N PHE A 124 -5.00 -6.22 -14.66
CA PHE A 124 -6.16 -5.49 -15.16
C PHE A 124 -5.78 -4.13 -15.74
N ALA A 125 -6.55 -3.68 -16.74
CA ALA A 125 -6.34 -2.40 -17.41
C ALA A 125 -6.57 -1.22 -16.45
N ARG A 126 -7.57 -1.34 -15.57
CA ARG A 126 -7.92 -0.31 -14.58
C ARG A 126 -6.84 -0.18 -13.50
N LEU A 127 -6.34 1.04 -13.30
CA LEU A 127 -5.58 1.36 -12.08
C LEU A 127 -6.55 1.62 -10.93
N ILE A 128 -6.24 1.07 -9.76
CA ILE A 128 -7.03 1.23 -8.54
C ILE A 128 -6.37 2.24 -7.60
N ASN A 129 -7.14 2.89 -6.73
CA ASN A 129 -6.57 3.53 -5.56
C ASN A 129 -6.07 2.43 -4.60
N PRO A 130 -4.84 2.48 -4.08
CA PRO A 130 -4.32 1.44 -3.17
C PRO A 130 -5.19 1.21 -1.92
N GLN A 131 -6.01 2.18 -1.50
CA GLN A 131 -6.98 2.01 -0.41
C GLN A 131 -8.08 0.99 -0.73
N GLU A 132 -8.33 0.70 -2.02
CA GLU A 132 -9.31 -0.30 -2.45
C GLU A 132 -8.85 -1.73 -2.14
N LEU A 133 -7.56 -1.96 -1.87
CA LEU A 133 -6.97 -3.31 -1.75
C LEU A 133 -7.68 -4.19 -0.70
N ALA A 134 -8.11 -3.62 0.43
CA ALA A 134 -8.86 -4.38 1.43
C ALA A 134 -10.21 -4.88 0.89
N ALA A 135 -10.96 -4.01 0.18
CA ALA A 135 -12.22 -4.40 -0.44
C ALA A 135 -12.02 -5.42 -1.57
N VAL A 136 -10.93 -5.29 -2.32
CA VAL A 136 -10.55 -6.27 -3.35
C VAL A 136 -10.33 -7.65 -2.74
N LYS A 137 -9.69 -7.76 -1.57
CA LYS A 137 -9.50 -9.04 -0.88
C LYS A 137 -10.81 -9.64 -0.37
N THR A 138 -11.66 -8.82 0.23
CA THR A 138 -12.99 -9.28 0.66
C THR A 138 -13.79 -9.81 -0.53
N LEU A 139 -13.77 -9.12 -1.67
CA LEU A 139 -14.41 -9.59 -2.89
C LEU A 139 -13.78 -10.90 -3.38
N SER A 140 -12.46 -11.03 -3.41
CA SER A 140 -11.82 -12.25 -3.90
C SER A 140 -12.24 -13.47 -3.08
N ASN A 141 -12.32 -13.33 -1.75
CA ASN A 141 -12.83 -14.38 -0.87
C ASN A 141 -14.30 -14.74 -1.20
N GLN A 142 -15.15 -13.73 -1.41
CA GLN A 142 -16.56 -13.95 -1.80
C GLN A 142 -16.69 -14.65 -3.17
N LEU A 143 -15.78 -14.39 -4.10
CA LEU A 143 -15.74 -15.08 -5.39
C LEU A 143 -15.34 -16.55 -5.24
N GLU A 144 -14.37 -16.85 -4.37
CA GLU A 144 -14.00 -18.23 -4.03
C GLU A 144 -15.21 -18.99 -3.47
N GLU A 145 -15.90 -18.41 -2.47
CA GLU A 145 -17.12 -18.97 -1.88
C GLU A 145 -18.22 -19.17 -2.92
N ARG A 146 -18.49 -18.15 -3.75
CA ARG A 146 -19.49 -18.23 -4.83
C ARG A 146 -19.19 -19.34 -5.82
N ILE A 147 -17.92 -19.52 -6.21
CA ILE A 147 -17.53 -20.58 -7.14
C ILE A 147 -17.84 -21.95 -6.53
N CYS A 148 -17.57 -22.16 -5.24
CA CYS A 148 -17.92 -23.41 -4.56
C CYS A 148 -19.43 -23.62 -4.48
N LEU A 149 -20.21 -22.59 -4.13
CA LEU A 149 -21.67 -22.67 -4.11
C LEU A 149 -22.26 -23.01 -5.49
N ASP A 150 -21.75 -22.40 -6.55
CA ASP A 150 -22.17 -22.67 -7.93
C ASP A 150 -21.83 -24.11 -8.38
N LEU A 151 -20.87 -24.77 -7.72
CA LEU A 151 -20.51 -26.18 -7.92
C LEU A 151 -21.26 -27.13 -6.96
N ALA A 152 -22.21 -26.60 -6.18
CA ALA A 152 -22.92 -27.33 -5.13
C ALA A 152 -21.99 -27.94 -4.06
N LEU A 153 -20.88 -27.25 -3.77
CA LEU A 153 -19.93 -27.61 -2.71
C LEU A 153 -20.14 -26.74 -1.46
N PRO A 154 -19.73 -27.21 -0.27
CA PRO A 154 -19.75 -26.39 0.94
C PRO A 154 -18.91 -25.11 0.77
N PRO A 155 -19.38 -23.94 1.25
CA PRO A 155 -18.66 -22.67 1.10
C PRO A 155 -17.34 -22.62 1.88
N GLU A 156 -17.14 -23.51 2.85
CA GLU A 156 -15.89 -23.62 3.61
C GLU A 156 -14.77 -24.32 2.81
N GLN A 157 -15.11 -24.98 1.69
CA GLN A 157 -14.12 -25.51 0.76
C GLN A 157 -13.66 -24.43 -0.20
N ARG A 158 -12.46 -24.59 -0.74
CA ARG A 158 -11.96 -23.76 -1.85
C ARG A 158 -11.57 -24.66 -3.01
N ARG A 159 -12.10 -24.37 -4.19
CA ARG A 159 -11.69 -25.00 -5.47
C ARG A 159 -10.72 -24.14 -6.27
N VAL A 160 -10.64 -22.86 -5.92
CA VAL A 160 -9.67 -21.90 -6.43
C VAL A 160 -9.31 -20.97 -5.29
N ASN A 161 -8.04 -20.54 -5.22
CA ASN A 161 -7.58 -19.49 -4.33
C ASN A 161 -7.22 -18.26 -5.18
N ILE A 162 -7.65 -17.08 -4.76
CA ILE A 162 -7.40 -15.79 -5.42
C ILE A 162 -6.65 -14.89 -4.42
N ASP A 163 -5.40 -14.59 -4.76
CA ASP A 163 -4.49 -13.73 -4.00
C ASP A 163 -4.39 -12.36 -4.67
N PRO A 164 -5.27 -11.40 -4.36
CA PRO A 164 -5.19 -10.08 -4.94
C PRO A 164 -4.05 -9.24 -4.33
N GLY A 165 -3.51 -8.38 -5.18
CA GLY A 165 -2.45 -7.46 -4.86
C GLY A 165 -2.36 -6.31 -5.85
N TYR A 166 -1.29 -5.53 -5.75
CA TYR A 166 -0.98 -4.52 -6.75
C TYR A 166 0.51 -4.43 -7.03
N VAL A 167 0.83 -3.95 -8.23
CA VAL A 167 2.17 -3.62 -8.67
C VAL A 167 2.34 -2.10 -8.70
N THR A 168 3.50 -1.66 -8.22
CA THR A 168 4.03 -0.31 -8.39
C THR A 168 5.37 -0.37 -9.13
N LEU A 169 6.03 0.78 -9.34
CA LEU A 169 7.37 0.79 -9.95
C LEU A 169 8.46 0.20 -9.04
N SER A 170 8.19 0.07 -7.73
CA SER A 170 9.19 -0.32 -6.74
C SER A 170 8.82 -1.55 -5.91
N LYS A 171 7.57 -2.04 -5.97
CA LYS A 171 7.10 -3.17 -5.17
C LYS A 171 5.85 -3.84 -5.73
N LEU A 172 5.72 -5.13 -5.42
CA LEU A 172 4.49 -5.91 -5.49
C LEU A 172 3.96 -6.11 -4.07
N VAL A 173 2.69 -5.78 -3.85
CA VAL A 173 2.02 -5.87 -2.55
C VAL A 173 0.86 -6.84 -2.65
N LEU A 174 0.70 -7.72 -1.66
CA LEU A 174 -0.44 -8.64 -1.56
C LEU A 174 -1.35 -8.28 -0.39
N ALA A 175 -2.63 -8.61 -0.52
CA ALA A 175 -3.60 -8.56 0.57
C ALA A 175 -3.76 -9.92 1.23
N THR A 176 -3.96 -9.93 2.55
CA THR A 176 -4.13 -11.16 3.33
C THR A 176 -5.01 -10.94 4.54
N THR A 177 -5.67 -11.99 5.00
CA THR A 177 -6.44 -12.03 6.26
C THR A 177 -5.56 -12.43 7.45
N LYS A 178 -4.31 -12.86 7.20
CA LYS A 178 -3.41 -13.38 8.21
C LYS A 178 -2.48 -12.28 8.70
N ASP A 179 -2.56 -11.90 9.97
CA ASP A 179 -1.62 -10.96 10.57
C ASP A 179 -0.23 -11.59 10.77
N TYR A 180 0.83 -10.78 10.67
CA TYR A 180 2.22 -11.15 10.99
C TYR A 180 3.10 -9.91 11.16
N GLY A 181 4.30 -10.06 11.74
CA GLY A 181 5.13 -8.93 12.19
C GLY A 181 5.49 -7.87 11.12
N HIS A 182 5.56 -8.23 9.84
CA HIS A 182 5.84 -7.30 8.73
C HIS A 182 4.60 -6.86 7.96
N ARG A 183 3.41 -7.34 8.35
CA ARG A 183 2.15 -7.03 7.67
C ARG A 183 1.50 -5.81 8.29
N ILE A 184 0.96 -4.95 7.43
CA ILE A 184 0.38 -3.67 7.83
C ILE A 184 -1.13 -3.78 7.73
N TYR A 185 -1.82 -3.53 8.83
CA TYR A 185 -3.28 -3.48 8.83
C TYR A 185 -3.80 -2.40 7.87
N LEU A 186 -4.78 -2.75 7.03
CA LEU A 186 -5.49 -1.82 6.17
C LEU A 186 -6.82 -1.40 6.79
N ARG A 187 -7.77 -2.34 6.85
CA ARG A 187 -9.11 -2.25 7.43
C ARG A 187 -9.82 -3.61 7.34
N ASP A 188 -10.93 -3.78 8.04
CA ASP A 188 -11.86 -4.92 7.92
C ASP A 188 -11.19 -6.30 8.10
N GLY A 189 -10.17 -6.38 8.96
CA GLY A 189 -9.39 -7.59 9.17
C GLY A 189 -8.44 -7.94 8.02
N ILE A 190 -8.25 -7.05 7.04
CA ILE A 190 -7.33 -7.22 5.93
C ILE A 190 -6.03 -6.46 6.19
N TYR A 191 -4.93 -7.12 5.87
CA TYR A 191 -3.58 -6.64 5.98
C TYR A 191 -2.93 -6.61 4.59
N ALA A 192 -1.91 -5.75 4.44
CA ALA A 192 -1.05 -5.69 3.27
C ALA A 192 0.36 -6.15 3.61
N GLU A 193 1.00 -6.75 2.62
CA GLU A 193 2.38 -7.19 2.70
C GLU A 193 3.14 -6.73 1.46
N SER A 194 4.31 -6.10 1.64
CA SER A 194 5.27 -5.93 0.54
C SER A 194 5.92 -7.27 0.27
N THR A 195 5.49 -7.94 -0.80
CA THR A 195 5.89 -9.32 -1.14
C THR A 195 7.13 -9.35 -2.03
N LEU A 196 7.28 -8.43 -2.97
CA LEU A 196 8.53 -8.25 -3.73
C LEU A 196 8.88 -6.77 -3.78
N HIS A 197 10.16 -6.45 -3.89
CA HIS A 197 10.62 -5.10 -4.24
C HIS A 197 11.39 -5.13 -5.56
N TYR A 198 11.41 -3.99 -6.25
CA TYR A 198 12.13 -3.84 -7.50
C TYR A 198 13.38 -3.02 -7.26
N GLU A 199 14.54 -3.64 -7.43
CA GLU A 199 15.84 -2.99 -7.27
C GLU A 199 16.81 -3.49 -8.34
N ASN A 200 17.74 -2.62 -8.75
CA ASN A 200 18.80 -2.99 -9.70
C ASN A 200 18.29 -3.68 -10.97
N GLY A 201 17.11 -3.27 -11.47
CA GLY A 201 16.51 -3.79 -12.69
C GLY A 201 15.85 -5.17 -12.58
N ARG A 202 15.54 -5.64 -11.36
CA ARG A 202 14.89 -6.94 -11.15
C ARG A 202 13.95 -6.95 -9.95
N TRP A 203 13.04 -7.91 -9.93
CA TRP A 203 12.28 -8.27 -8.74
C TRP A 203 13.17 -9.04 -7.76
N THR A 204 13.18 -8.58 -6.51
CA THR A 204 13.96 -9.16 -5.42
C THR A 204 13.01 -9.52 -4.28
N PRO A 205 13.10 -10.74 -3.72
CA PRO A 205 12.31 -11.13 -2.57
C PRO A 205 12.82 -10.49 -1.27
N TRP A 206 11.89 -10.28 -0.35
CA TRP A 206 12.17 -10.04 1.07
C TRP A 206 12.41 -11.38 1.79
N PRO A 207 13.00 -11.38 3.00
CA PRO A 207 13.14 -12.61 3.80
C PRO A 207 11.82 -13.32 4.13
N TRP A 208 10.69 -12.60 4.05
CA TRP A 208 9.34 -13.10 4.34
C TRP A 208 8.49 -13.34 3.09
N THR A 209 9.03 -13.15 1.89
CA THR A 209 8.31 -13.40 0.64
C THR A 209 7.84 -14.85 0.57
N TYR A 210 6.58 -15.07 0.18
CA TYR A 210 6.08 -16.43 -0.06
C TYR A 210 6.99 -17.17 -1.07
N PRO A 211 7.37 -18.43 -0.82
CA PRO A 211 8.38 -19.08 -1.65
C PRO A 211 7.99 -19.21 -3.13
N ASP A 212 6.68 -19.28 -3.44
CA ASP A 212 6.20 -19.28 -4.82
C ASP A 212 6.47 -17.91 -5.49
N TYR A 213 6.16 -16.79 -4.85
CA TYR A 213 6.47 -15.46 -5.40
C TYR A 213 7.97 -15.18 -5.53
N ALA A 214 8.80 -15.82 -4.71
CA ALA A 214 10.26 -15.73 -4.83
C ALA A 214 10.79 -16.49 -6.07
N ASP A 215 9.99 -17.37 -6.66
CA ASP A 215 10.36 -18.12 -7.85
C ASP A 215 10.50 -17.20 -9.07
N ILE A 216 11.69 -17.24 -9.68
CA ILE A 216 12.05 -16.43 -10.85
C ILE A 216 11.17 -16.71 -12.06
N ARG A 217 10.52 -17.88 -12.13
CA ARG A 217 9.61 -18.27 -13.23
C ARG A 217 8.48 -17.25 -13.44
N TYR A 218 8.05 -16.56 -12.39
CA TYR A 218 6.94 -15.60 -12.46
C TYR A 218 7.38 -14.17 -12.78
N HIS A 219 8.67 -13.85 -12.57
CA HIS A 219 9.15 -12.47 -12.57
C HIS A 219 9.08 -11.81 -13.95
N GLY A 220 9.16 -12.59 -15.03
CA GLY A 220 8.94 -12.09 -16.39
C GLY A 220 7.54 -11.50 -16.58
N PHE A 221 6.50 -12.17 -16.04
CA PHE A 221 5.14 -11.64 -16.05
C PHE A 221 5.01 -10.40 -15.15
N PHE A 222 5.63 -10.39 -13.97
CA PHE A 222 5.60 -9.22 -13.09
C PHE A 222 6.29 -8.01 -13.72
N GLU A 223 7.35 -8.22 -14.50
CA GLU A 223 8.00 -7.16 -15.28
C GLU A 223 7.09 -6.61 -16.37
N GLN A 224 6.42 -7.48 -17.12
CA GLN A 224 5.41 -7.06 -18.11
C GLN A 224 4.32 -6.19 -17.47
N VAL A 225 3.80 -6.59 -16.30
CA VAL A 225 2.78 -5.82 -15.58
C VAL A 225 3.32 -4.47 -15.11
N ARG A 226 4.58 -4.42 -14.66
CA ARG A 226 5.24 -3.18 -14.23
C ARG A 226 5.48 -2.21 -15.38
N ASP A 227 5.92 -2.71 -16.54
CA ASP A 227 6.13 -1.89 -17.72
C ASP A 227 4.81 -1.33 -18.25
N SER A 228 3.75 -2.16 -18.27
CA SER A 228 2.39 -1.69 -18.55
C SER A 228 1.97 -0.57 -17.60
N TYR A 229 2.18 -0.78 -16.28
CA TYR A 229 1.86 0.22 -15.27
C TYR A 229 2.63 1.54 -15.49
N LYS A 230 3.92 1.47 -15.80
CA LYS A 230 4.75 2.64 -16.12
C LYS A 230 4.17 3.42 -17.29
N ASN A 231 3.76 2.74 -18.35
CA ASN A 231 3.15 3.37 -19.52
C ASN A 231 1.81 4.04 -19.18
N LYS A 232 0.94 3.38 -18.40
CA LYS A 232 -0.32 3.98 -17.93
C LYS A 232 -0.10 5.25 -17.13
N LEU A 233 0.92 5.29 -16.26
CA LEU A 233 1.26 6.51 -15.52
C LEU A 233 1.68 7.66 -16.44
N ASN A 234 2.52 7.36 -17.44
CA ASN A 234 2.98 8.36 -18.41
C ASN A 234 1.81 8.94 -19.21
N THR A 235 0.94 8.09 -19.75
CA THR A 235 -0.26 8.52 -20.49
C THR A 235 -1.16 9.40 -19.64
N ARG A 236 -1.45 9.01 -18.40
CA ARG A 236 -2.28 9.82 -17.48
C ARG A 236 -1.65 11.17 -17.16
N SER A 237 -0.32 11.22 -17.04
CA SER A 237 0.41 12.46 -16.75
C SER A 237 0.34 13.40 -17.96
N ASN A 238 0.49 12.87 -19.17
CA ASN A 238 0.32 13.62 -20.40
C ASN A 238 -1.11 14.14 -20.57
N GLU A 239 -2.13 13.31 -20.33
CA GLU A 239 -3.53 13.73 -20.39
C GLU A 239 -3.86 14.82 -19.36
N ALA A 240 -3.31 14.72 -18.15
CA ALA A 240 -3.49 15.74 -17.12
C ALA A 240 -2.83 17.07 -17.52
N ALA A 241 -1.62 17.02 -18.09
CA ALA A 241 -0.92 18.21 -18.58
C ALA A 241 -1.68 18.87 -19.74
N VAL A 242 -2.21 18.10 -20.69
CA VAL A 242 -3.04 18.63 -21.80
C VAL A 242 -4.30 19.30 -21.27
N ARG A 243 -5.01 18.70 -20.31
CA ARG A 243 -6.22 19.31 -19.71
C ARG A 243 -5.92 20.61 -18.98
N GLN A 244 -4.73 20.76 -18.40
CA GLN A 244 -4.30 21.98 -17.72
C GLN A 244 -3.82 23.07 -18.70
N GLY A 245 -3.36 22.71 -19.90
CA GLY A 245 -2.87 23.64 -20.92
C GLY A 245 -3.90 24.12 -21.96
N VAL A 246 -5.14 23.62 -21.95
CA VAL A 246 -6.23 24.04 -22.89
C VAL A 246 -7.08 25.20 -22.32
N GLY A 247 -6.55 25.91 -21.30
CA GLY A 247 -7.24 26.98 -20.58
C GLY A 247 -6.69 28.39 -20.78
N GLU A 248 -5.86 28.64 -21.80
CA GLU A 248 -5.35 29.98 -22.16
C GLU A 248 -5.94 30.49 -23.48
#